data_AF-A0A1M7HIK9-F1
#
_entry.id   AF-A0A1M7HIK9-F1
#
_cell.length_a   1.000
_cell.length_b   1.000
_cell.length_c   1.000
_cell.angle_alpha   90.00
_cell.angle_beta   90.00
_cell.angle_gamma   90.00
#
_symmetry.space_group_name_H-M   'P 1'
#
loop_
_entity.id
_entity.type
_entity.pdbx_description
1 polymer ?
#
loop_
_entity_poly.entity_id
_entity_poly.type
_entity_poly.pdbx_seq_one_letter_code
_entity_poly.pdbx_strand_id
1 'polypeptide(L)'
;MSKHGIGNIIEEGVELPENVTLGNYNIIRKGVRFEILSPSGQLTIGDCNVFNENVKILIGSNGVSIGDWNVFHNQILLTGIGNTATTIGHNCWFGQNCILDGSGGLTIGNGVRVGMYSQIWSHVASGEQLEGCLLYGYGHTIIENDVWLVGSCIIASGVTLGEKSICMTTSFVQKNTEQGATYIGNPAQKMEKLKLWYKPKLKDKFEMMVNWSKEFTNANADVELIVNGDQIILKGQSNEQIIIGNQEHSPALTPTTTYFNLVTKTYTKRLTSLERRFYKFIYNNKARFLPQIDSK
;
A
#
# COMPACT_ATOMS: atom_id res chain seq x y z
N MET A 1 13.94 -18.93 -15.78
CA MET A 1 13.95 -17.47 -15.50
C MET A 1 13.71 -17.29 -14.01
N SER A 2 14.47 -16.45 -13.31
CA SER A 2 14.27 -16.25 -11.87
C SER A 2 12.87 -15.70 -11.59
N LYS A 3 12.17 -16.23 -10.58
CA LYS A 3 10.89 -15.67 -10.09
C LYS A 3 11.07 -14.40 -9.25
N HIS A 4 12.28 -13.84 -9.29
CA HIS A 4 12.67 -12.66 -8.54
C HIS A 4 13.23 -11.62 -9.51
N GLY A 5 12.71 -10.41 -9.37
CA GLY A 5 13.22 -9.23 -10.05
C GLY A 5 14.61 -8.82 -9.55
N ILE A 6 15.14 -7.76 -10.14
CA ILE A 6 16.47 -7.25 -9.86
C ILE A 6 16.49 -6.31 -8.64
N GLY A 7 17.67 -6.13 -8.04
CA GLY A 7 17.91 -5.12 -7.02
C GLY A 7 17.20 -5.34 -5.68
N ASN A 8 16.61 -6.53 -5.46
CA ASN A 8 16.05 -6.91 -4.18
C ASN A 8 17.15 -7.04 -3.12
N ILE A 9 16.87 -6.59 -1.90
CA ILE A 9 17.71 -6.78 -0.71
C ILE A 9 16.98 -7.78 0.18
N ILE A 10 17.52 -8.99 0.30
CA ILE A 10 16.96 -10.05 1.14
C ILE A 10 18.01 -10.34 2.19
N GLU A 11 17.68 -10.10 3.46
CA GLU A 11 18.60 -10.34 4.57
C GLU A 11 18.77 -11.85 4.84
N GLU A 12 19.89 -12.19 5.47
CA GLU A 12 20.27 -13.56 5.77
C GLU A 12 19.19 -14.31 6.57
N GLY A 13 18.99 -15.58 6.21
CA GLY A 13 18.02 -16.46 6.87
C GLY A 13 16.58 -16.32 6.38
N VAL A 14 16.30 -15.43 5.43
CA VAL A 14 14.98 -15.38 4.77
C VAL A 14 14.94 -16.36 3.61
N GLU A 15 13.96 -17.26 3.63
CA GLU A 15 13.67 -18.18 2.55
C GLU A 15 12.57 -17.62 1.64
N LEU A 16 12.79 -17.69 0.32
CA LEU A 16 11.76 -17.40 -0.67
C LEU A 16 11.27 -18.72 -1.29
N PRO A 17 10.06 -19.18 -0.93
CA PRO A 17 9.47 -20.36 -1.55
C PRO A 17 9.35 -20.21 -3.07
N GLU A 18 9.38 -21.33 -3.80
CA GLU A 18 9.22 -21.33 -5.27
C GLU A 18 7.90 -20.72 -5.73
N ASN A 19 6.88 -20.70 -4.87
CA ASN A 19 5.55 -20.15 -5.15
C ASN A 19 5.49 -18.61 -4.98
N VAL A 20 6.61 -17.97 -4.65
CA VAL A 20 6.72 -16.52 -4.53
C VAL A 20 7.24 -15.92 -5.83
N THR A 21 6.43 -15.05 -6.44
CA THR A 21 6.86 -14.13 -7.49
C THR A 21 7.15 -12.78 -6.85
N LEU A 22 8.41 -12.35 -6.89
CA LEU A 22 8.87 -11.09 -6.28
C LEU A 22 9.30 -10.13 -7.37
N GLY A 23 8.76 -8.91 -7.35
CA GLY A 23 9.20 -7.81 -8.20
C GLY A 23 10.64 -7.36 -7.90
N ASN A 24 10.94 -6.14 -8.29
CA ASN A 24 12.25 -5.50 -8.25
C ASN A 24 12.36 -4.57 -7.03
N TYR A 25 13.58 -4.40 -6.54
CA TYR A 25 13.93 -3.42 -5.51
C TYR A 25 13.13 -3.52 -4.20
N ASN A 26 12.64 -4.72 -3.87
CA ASN A 26 12.03 -5.01 -2.57
C ASN A 26 13.10 -5.15 -1.49
N ILE A 27 12.73 -4.84 -0.25
CA ILE A 27 13.57 -5.03 0.94
C ILE A 27 12.87 -6.03 1.85
N ILE A 28 13.48 -7.18 2.07
CA ILE A 28 12.99 -8.24 2.95
C ILE A 28 13.96 -8.39 4.13
N ARG A 29 13.54 -7.96 5.32
CA ARG A 29 14.37 -7.97 6.54
C ARG A 29 14.39 -9.35 7.20
N LYS A 30 15.33 -9.55 8.12
CA LYS A 30 15.47 -10.78 8.89
C LYS A 30 14.16 -11.22 9.57
N GLY A 31 13.95 -12.53 9.63
CA GLY A 31 12.79 -13.14 10.27
C GLY A 31 11.48 -13.03 9.50
N VAL A 32 11.46 -12.37 8.33
CA VAL A 32 10.29 -12.42 7.44
C VAL A 32 10.05 -13.87 6.99
N ARG A 33 8.80 -14.31 7.06
CA ARG A 33 8.38 -15.66 6.67
C ARG A 33 7.21 -15.62 5.69
N PHE A 34 7.38 -16.27 4.55
CA PHE A 34 6.31 -16.56 3.60
C PHE A 34 5.99 -18.05 3.70
N GLU A 35 4.87 -18.39 4.35
CA GLU A 35 4.50 -19.79 4.61
C GLU A 35 3.40 -20.24 3.63
N ILE A 36 3.77 -21.09 2.70
CA ILE A 36 2.86 -21.71 1.74
C ILE A 36 2.17 -22.90 2.42
N LEU A 37 0.87 -22.79 2.68
CA LEU A 37 0.08 -23.81 3.37
C LEU A 37 -0.72 -24.71 2.41
N SER A 38 -0.72 -24.40 1.12
CA SER A 38 -1.34 -25.21 0.06
C SER A 38 -0.38 -25.35 -1.12
N PRO A 39 -0.26 -26.53 -1.76
CA PRO A 39 0.54 -26.71 -2.97
C PRO A 39 0.19 -25.73 -4.10
N SER A 40 -1.07 -25.30 -4.19
CA SER A 40 -1.53 -24.33 -5.20
C SER A 40 -1.33 -22.87 -4.81
N GLY A 41 -0.97 -22.60 -3.55
CA GLY A 41 -0.85 -21.23 -3.04
C GLY A 41 0.23 -20.46 -3.76
N GLN A 42 -0.09 -19.27 -4.25
CA GLN A 42 0.87 -18.37 -4.92
C GLN A 42 0.93 -17.04 -4.18
N LEU A 43 2.13 -16.47 -4.07
CA LEU A 43 2.33 -15.12 -3.55
C LEU A 43 2.93 -14.26 -4.65
N THR A 44 2.24 -13.18 -5.03
CA THR A 44 2.75 -12.18 -5.97
C THR A 44 3.02 -10.88 -5.21
N ILE A 45 4.25 -10.40 -5.27
CA ILE A 45 4.67 -9.13 -4.67
C ILE A 45 5.21 -8.23 -5.78
N GLY A 46 4.70 -7.00 -5.86
CA GLY A 46 5.16 -5.97 -6.78
C GLY A 46 6.56 -5.44 -6.48
N ASP A 47 6.83 -4.23 -6.93
CA ASP A 47 8.14 -3.60 -6.81
C ASP A 47 8.21 -2.66 -5.59
N CYS A 48 9.43 -2.45 -5.09
CA CYS A 48 9.74 -1.44 -4.08
C CYS A 48 8.98 -1.59 -2.75
N ASN A 49 8.55 -2.80 -2.40
CA ASN A 49 7.95 -3.09 -1.09
C ASN A 49 9.03 -3.23 -0.01
N VAL A 50 8.65 -2.95 1.24
CA VAL A 50 9.49 -3.16 2.41
C VAL A 50 8.75 -4.05 3.40
N PHE A 51 9.33 -5.20 3.71
CA PHE A 51 8.89 -6.10 4.76
C PHE A 51 9.91 -6.04 5.88
N ASN A 52 9.54 -5.41 7.00
CA ASN A 52 10.42 -5.27 8.16
C ASN A 52 10.42 -6.56 9.02
N GLU A 53 11.11 -6.52 10.15
CA GLU A 53 11.48 -7.72 10.90
C GLU A 53 10.26 -8.53 11.35
N ASN A 54 10.34 -9.85 11.21
CA ASN A 54 9.32 -10.78 11.69
C ASN A 54 7.92 -10.58 11.09
N VAL A 55 7.81 -10.04 9.87
CA VAL A 55 6.54 -10.11 9.12
C VAL A 55 6.26 -11.56 8.71
N LYS A 56 5.08 -12.06 9.02
CA LYS A 56 4.63 -13.41 8.66
C LYS A 56 3.43 -13.33 7.73
N ILE A 57 3.53 -13.97 6.57
CA ILE A 57 2.45 -14.09 5.59
C ILE A 57 2.12 -15.56 5.43
N LEU A 58 0.87 -15.93 5.66
CA LEU A 58 0.34 -17.28 5.43
C LEU A 58 -0.42 -17.31 4.10
N ILE A 59 -0.12 -18.27 3.24
CA ILE A 59 -0.67 -18.32 1.88
C ILE A 59 -1.39 -19.66 1.67
N GLY A 60 -2.71 -19.63 1.53
CA GLY A 60 -3.55 -20.77 1.18
C GLY A 60 -3.73 -20.92 -0.33
N SER A 61 -4.71 -21.74 -0.72
CA SER A 61 -4.91 -22.18 -2.11
C SER A 61 -5.26 -21.08 -3.10
N ASN A 62 -5.88 -19.99 -2.64
CA ASN A 62 -6.31 -18.86 -3.48
C ASN A 62 -5.24 -17.78 -3.65
N GLY A 63 -4.11 -17.92 -2.95
CA GLY A 63 -2.97 -17.02 -3.07
C GLY A 63 -3.17 -15.64 -2.43
N VAL A 64 -2.09 -14.86 -2.48
CA VAL A 64 -1.99 -13.49 -1.97
C VAL A 64 -1.34 -12.61 -3.04
N SER A 65 -1.91 -11.44 -3.30
CA SER A 65 -1.36 -10.44 -4.22
C SER A 65 -1.09 -9.12 -3.50
N ILE A 66 0.11 -8.58 -3.66
CA ILE A 66 0.58 -7.33 -3.05
C ILE A 66 1.13 -6.45 -4.15
N GLY A 67 0.63 -5.22 -4.26
CA GLY A 67 1.09 -4.22 -5.23
C GLY A 67 2.48 -3.66 -4.91
N ASP A 68 2.72 -2.44 -5.39
CA ASP A 68 4.00 -1.75 -5.27
C ASP A 68 4.05 -0.83 -4.05
N TRP A 69 5.27 -0.53 -3.59
CA TRP A 69 5.52 0.53 -2.60
C TRP A 69 4.76 0.34 -1.28
N ASN A 70 4.48 -0.88 -0.88
CA ASN A 70 3.90 -1.17 0.43
C ASN A 70 4.98 -1.23 1.50
N VAL A 71 4.63 -0.83 2.72
CA VAL A 71 5.49 -0.95 3.89
C VAL A 71 4.78 -1.77 4.97
N PHE A 72 5.33 -2.93 5.28
CA PHE A 72 4.93 -3.77 6.39
C PHE A 72 5.95 -3.55 7.52
N HIS A 73 5.53 -2.96 8.64
CA HIS A 73 6.38 -2.80 9.82
C HIS A 73 6.58 -4.13 10.55
N ASN A 74 7.31 -4.08 11.66
CA ASN A 74 7.68 -5.28 12.39
C ASN A 74 6.45 -6.09 12.85
N GLN A 75 6.61 -7.41 12.91
CA GLN A 75 5.65 -8.31 13.57
C GLN A 75 4.21 -8.22 13.01
N ILE A 76 4.07 -7.97 11.71
CA ILE A 76 2.78 -8.09 11.03
C ILE A 76 2.44 -9.57 10.84
N LEU A 77 1.17 -9.92 11.07
CA LEU A 77 0.60 -11.17 10.57
C LEU A 77 -0.40 -10.86 9.46
N LEU A 78 -0.19 -11.43 8.27
CA LEU A 78 -1.14 -11.44 7.16
C LEU A 78 -1.57 -12.87 6.88
N THR A 79 -2.86 -13.16 6.95
CA THR A 79 -3.40 -14.47 6.59
C THR A 79 -4.15 -14.38 5.26
N GLY A 80 -3.74 -15.19 4.30
CA GLY A 80 -4.43 -15.39 3.02
C GLY A 80 -4.77 -16.86 2.82
N ILE A 81 -5.29 -17.49 3.88
CA ILE A 81 -5.50 -18.94 3.97
C ILE A 81 -6.93 -19.37 3.66
N GLY A 82 -7.80 -18.40 3.39
CA GLY A 82 -9.21 -18.59 3.18
C GLY A 82 -9.59 -19.14 1.80
N ASN A 83 -10.91 -19.29 1.63
CA ASN A 83 -11.53 -19.72 0.37
C ASN A 83 -11.60 -18.59 -0.68
N THR A 84 -11.11 -17.40 -0.34
CA THR A 84 -11.09 -16.21 -1.20
C THR A 84 -9.69 -15.63 -1.25
N ALA A 85 -9.31 -15.05 -2.39
CA ALA A 85 -8.00 -14.44 -2.55
C ALA A 85 -7.86 -13.21 -1.64
N THR A 86 -6.67 -13.02 -1.09
CA THR A 86 -6.32 -11.81 -0.32
C THR A 86 -5.51 -10.86 -1.19
N THR A 87 -5.93 -9.60 -1.25
CA THR A 87 -5.33 -8.59 -2.12
C THR A 87 -4.98 -7.32 -1.37
N ILE A 88 -3.79 -6.77 -1.63
CA ILE A 88 -3.31 -5.49 -1.14
C ILE A 88 -2.86 -4.68 -2.34
N GLY A 89 -3.38 -3.46 -2.48
CA GLY A 89 -3.04 -2.55 -3.57
C GLY A 89 -1.64 -1.95 -3.44
N HIS A 90 -1.49 -0.75 -3.98
CA HIS A 90 -0.23 -0.01 -3.99
C HIS A 90 -0.17 1.01 -2.86
N ASN A 91 1.04 1.34 -2.44
CA ASN A 91 1.31 2.43 -1.52
C ASN A 91 0.68 2.31 -0.12
N CYS A 92 0.41 1.10 0.36
CA CYS A 92 -0.13 0.88 1.70
C CYS A 92 0.97 0.91 2.76
N TRP A 93 0.58 1.22 4.00
CA TRP A 93 1.47 1.18 5.15
C TRP A 93 0.76 0.51 6.31
N PHE A 94 1.42 -0.47 6.90
CA PHE A 94 0.91 -1.27 8.01
C PHE A 94 1.87 -1.13 9.18
N GLY A 95 1.41 -0.49 10.24
CA GLY A 95 2.19 -0.22 11.46
C GLY A 95 2.49 -1.50 12.23
N GLN A 96 3.48 -1.44 13.11
CA GLN A 96 3.94 -2.61 13.86
C GLN A 96 2.79 -3.33 14.59
N ASN A 97 2.89 -4.66 14.68
CA ASN A 97 1.95 -5.52 15.40
C ASN A 97 0.50 -5.50 14.87
N CYS A 98 0.27 -5.14 13.60
CA CYS A 98 -1.07 -5.29 13.01
C CYS A 98 -1.37 -6.74 12.60
N ILE A 99 -2.65 -7.08 12.69
CA ILE A 99 -3.21 -8.34 12.18
C ILE A 99 -4.08 -8.02 10.98
N LEU A 100 -3.77 -8.63 9.85
CA LEU A 100 -4.51 -8.56 8.60
C LEU A 100 -5.07 -9.95 8.32
N ASP A 101 -6.28 -10.21 8.80
CA ASP A 101 -6.90 -11.51 8.63
C ASP A 101 -7.71 -11.56 7.34
N GLY A 102 -7.26 -12.37 6.38
CA GLY A 102 -7.92 -12.65 5.10
C GLY A 102 -8.47 -14.08 5.01
N SER A 103 -8.65 -14.77 6.13
CA SER A 103 -9.18 -16.14 6.14
C SER A 103 -10.64 -16.24 5.67
N GLY A 104 -11.42 -15.16 5.77
CA GLY A 104 -12.74 -15.03 5.13
C GLY A 104 -12.77 -14.08 3.94
N GLY A 105 -11.60 -13.64 3.47
CA GLY A 105 -11.43 -12.70 2.37
C GLY A 105 -11.06 -11.30 2.84
N LEU A 106 -10.05 -10.73 2.21
CA LEU A 106 -9.57 -9.39 2.49
C LEU A 106 -9.15 -8.70 1.20
N THR A 107 -9.77 -7.55 0.92
CA THR A 107 -9.38 -6.66 -0.18
C THR A 107 -8.97 -5.32 0.41
N ILE A 108 -7.72 -4.94 0.25
CA ILE A 108 -7.18 -3.64 0.65
C ILE A 108 -6.81 -2.87 -0.62
N GLY A 109 -7.41 -1.69 -0.78
CA GLY A 109 -7.17 -0.78 -1.90
C GLY A 109 -5.81 -0.11 -1.83
N ASN A 110 -5.69 1.05 -2.47
CA ASN A 110 -4.45 1.79 -2.60
C ASN A 110 -4.30 2.87 -1.53
N GLY A 111 -3.08 3.16 -1.12
CA GLY A 111 -2.79 4.28 -0.22
C GLY A 111 -3.32 4.10 1.20
N VAL A 112 -3.80 2.90 1.55
CA VAL A 112 -4.36 2.59 2.87
C VAL A 112 -3.27 2.69 3.94
N ARG A 113 -3.61 3.32 5.05
CA ARG A 113 -2.73 3.47 6.20
C ARG A 113 -3.35 2.77 7.41
N VAL A 114 -2.68 1.77 7.95
CA VAL A 114 -3.11 1.02 9.13
C VAL A 114 -2.14 1.29 10.27
N GLY A 115 -2.58 2.06 11.25
CA GLY A 115 -1.84 2.41 12.45
C GLY A 115 -1.48 1.20 13.29
N MET A 116 -0.39 1.31 14.06
CA MET A 116 0.16 0.23 14.88
C MET A 116 -0.90 -0.45 15.76
N TYR A 117 -0.75 -1.75 16.01
CA TYR A 117 -1.65 -2.57 16.83
C TYR A 117 -3.11 -2.65 16.34
N SER A 118 -3.40 -2.28 15.08
CA SER A 118 -4.75 -2.43 14.53
C SER A 118 -4.99 -3.86 14.05
N GLN A 119 -6.24 -4.29 14.09
CA GLN A 119 -6.65 -5.64 13.71
C GLN A 119 -7.80 -5.54 12.72
N ILE A 120 -7.66 -6.22 11.59
CA ILE A 120 -8.69 -6.31 10.55
C ILE A 120 -9.09 -7.77 10.46
N TRP A 121 -10.33 -8.07 10.84
CA TRP A 121 -10.86 -9.44 10.87
C TRP A 121 -11.72 -9.73 9.64
N SER A 122 -11.73 -10.99 9.20
CA SER A 122 -12.63 -11.51 8.15
C SER A 122 -13.22 -12.87 8.47
N HIS A 123 -12.86 -13.51 9.58
CA HIS A 123 -13.47 -14.77 10.02
C HIS A 123 -13.61 -14.89 11.53
N VAL A 124 -14.46 -15.83 11.95
CA VAL A 124 -14.55 -16.35 13.32
C VAL A 124 -14.88 -17.84 13.25
N ALA A 125 -14.10 -18.70 13.89
CA ALA A 125 -14.23 -20.15 13.72
C ALA A 125 -13.68 -20.98 14.90
N SER A 126 -13.91 -20.56 16.15
CA SER A 126 -13.39 -21.27 17.34
C SER A 126 -14.44 -21.89 18.26
N GLY A 127 -15.73 -21.61 18.05
CA GLY A 127 -16.80 -22.20 18.85
C GLY A 127 -17.03 -23.67 18.55
N GLU A 128 -17.29 -24.48 19.58
CA GLU A 128 -17.59 -25.91 19.41
C GLU A 128 -19.02 -26.10 18.86
N GLN A 129 -19.11 -26.57 17.61
CA GLN A 129 -20.40 -26.75 16.94
C GLN A 129 -21.20 -27.94 17.51
N LEU A 130 -20.53 -28.97 18.04
CA LEU A 130 -21.19 -30.12 18.68
C LEU A 130 -21.99 -29.70 19.92
N GLU A 131 -21.48 -28.72 20.66
CA GLU A 131 -22.14 -28.08 21.81
C GLU A 131 -23.12 -26.96 21.39
N GLY A 132 -23.40 -26.84 20.09
CA GLY A 132 -24.39 -25.90 19.56
C GLY A 132 -23.89 -24.47 19.36
N CYS A 133 -22.58 -24.21 19.35
CA CYS A 133 -22.08 -22.88 19.07
C CYS A 133 -22.30 -22.49 17.60
N LEU A 134 -23.05 -21.40 17.39
CA LEU A 134 -23.34 -20.84 16.07
C LEU A 134 -22.35 -19.74 15.64
N LEU A 135 -21.37 -19.40 16.48
CA LEU A 135 -20.37 -18.36 16.18
C LEU A 135 -19.29 -18.91 15.25
N TYR A 136 -19.69 -19.10 13.99
CA TYR A 136 -18.87 -19.56 12.89
C TYR A 136 -19.23 -18.77 11.65
N GLY A 137 -18.26 -18.13 11.01
CA GLY A 137 -18.55 -17.32 9.84
C GLY A 137 -17.32 -16.77 9.15
N TYR A 138 -17.50 -16.50 7.87
CA TYR A 138 -16.56 -15.80 7.00
C TYR A 138 -17.26 -14.57 6.46
N GLY A 139 -16.61 -13.42 6.54
CA GLY A 139 -17.10 -12.18 5.97
C GLY A 139 -15.97 -11.45 5.27
N HIS A 140 -16.09 -11.30 3.95
CA HIS A 140 -15.10 -10.60 3.15
C HIS A 140 -15.03 -9.13 3.59
N THR A 141 -13.91 -8.75 4.20
CA THR A 141 -13.65 -7.38 4.65
C THR A 141 -12.99 -6.58 3.53
N ILE A 142 -13.54 -5.41 3.21
CA ILE A 142 -13.08 -4.56 2.11
C ILE A 142 -12.63 -3.22 2.69
N ILE A 143 -11.41 -2.82 2.37
CA ILE A 143 -10.86 -1.51 2.73
C ILE A 143 -10.59 -0.76 1.43
N GLU A 144 -11.37 0.28 1.15
CA GLU A 144 -11.23 1.06 -0.08
C GLU A 144 -9.99 1.97 -0.05
N ASN A 145 -9.79 2.74 -1.12
CA ASN A 145 -8.60 3.57 -1.30
C ASN A 145 -8.47 4.66 -0.20
N ASP A 146 -7.23 4.97 0.16
CA ASP A 146 -6.84 6.06 1.08
C ASP A 146 -7.56 6.03 2.46
N VAL A 147 -8.07 4.86 2.89
CA VAL A 147 -8.58 4.67 4.26
C VAL A 147 -7.43 4.80 5.26
N TRP A 148 -7.71 5.44 6.40
CA TRP A 148 -6.75 5.56 7.49
C TRP A 148 -7.32 5.05 8.82
N LEU A 149 -6.72 3.97 9.33
CA LEU A 149 -6.88 3.54 10.72
C LEU A 149 -5.75 4.20 11.52
N VAL A 150 -6.05 5.13 12.43
CA VAL A 150 -5.00 5.95 13.06
C VAL A 150 -4.08 5.11 13.96
N GLY A 151 -4.64 4.19 14.74
CA GLY A 151 -3.89 3.27 15.58
C GLY A 151 -4.75 2.51 16.56
N SER A 152 -4.42 1.23 16.80
CA SER A 152 -5.16 0.36 17.71
C SER A 152 -6.65 0.25 17.37
N CYS A 153 -7.00 0.29 16.08
CA CYS A 153 -8.37 0.11 15.62
C CYS A 153 -8.69 -1.38 15.46
N ILE A 154 -9.93 -1.77 15.73
CA ILE A 154 -10.42 -3.14 15.49
C ILE A 154 -11.54 -3.07 14.46
N ILE A 155 -11.40 -3.77 13.35
CA ILE A 155 -12.40 -3.85 12.29
C ILE A 155 -13.05 -5.23 12.34
N ALA A 156 -14.37 -5.27 12.47
CA ALA A 156 -15.12 -6.52 12.49
C ALA A 156 -15.15 -7.19 11.11
N SER A 157 -15.38 -8.51 11.11
CA SER A 157 -15.53 -9.32 9.91
C SER A 157 -16.66 -8.83 8.99
N GLY A 158 -16.42 -8.81 7.68
CA GLY A 158 -17.43 -8.51 6.66
C GLY A 158 -17.78 -7.04 6.50
N VAL A 159 -16.97 -6.13 7.06
CA VAL A 159 -17.19 -4.68 6.97
C VAL A 159 -16.50 -4.10 5.73
N THR A 160 -17.15 -3.13 5.09
CA THR A 160 -16.55 -2.27 4.06
C THR A 160 -16.18 -0.91 4.65
N LEU A 161 -14.91 -0.54 4.59
CA LEU A 161 -14.45 0.81 4.91
C LEU A 161 -14.39 1.67 3.64
N GLY A 162 -15.27 2.67 3.54
CA GLY A 162 -15.42 3.53 2.38
C GLY A 162 -14.19 4.38 2.11
N GLU A 163 -13.95 4.74 0.83
CA GLU A 163 -12.77 5.47 0.36
C GLU A 163 -12.53 6.72 1.22
N LYS A 164 -11.28 6.97 1.61
CA LYS A 164 -10.89 8.11 2.45
C LYS A 164 -11.58 8.15 3.81
N SER A 165 -12.28 7.11 4.26
CA SER A 165 -12.76 7.09 5.64
C SER A 165 -11.60 7.03 6.63
N ILE A 166 -11.77 7.67 7.78
CA ILE A 166 -10.76 7.72 8.83
C ILE A 166 -11.36 7.13 10.10
N CYS A 167 -10.68 6.16 10.71
CA CYS A 167 -11.04 5.63 12.02
C CYS A 167 -9.99 6.09 13.02
N MET A 168 -10.40 6.95 13.94
CA MET A 168 -9.54 7.49 14.99
C MET A 168 -9.04 6.39 15.91
N THR A 169 -8.03 6.70 16.72
CA THR A 169 -7.37 5.73 17.60
C THR A 169 -8.38 4.98 18.47
N THR A 170 -8.10 3.71 18.76
CA THR A 170 -8.89 2.86 19.67
C THR A 170 -10.35 2.65 19.25
N SER A 171 -10.66 2.80 17.96
CA SER A 171 -12.02 2.62 17.45
C SER A 171 -12.34 1.17 17.12
N PHE A 172 -13.54 0.71 17.50
CA PHE A 172 -14.09 -0.58 17.07
C PHE A 172 -15.14 -0.36 15.99
N VAL A 173 -14.87 -0.78 14.76
CA VAL A 173 -15.74 -0.56 13.60
C VAL A 173 -16.45 -1.86 13.25
N GLN A 174 -17.74 -1.90 13.54
CA GLN A 174 -18.58 -3.08 13.31
C GLN A 174 -19.67 -2.88 12.24
N LYS A 175 -19.63 -1.75 11.53
CA LYS A 175 -20.55 -1.41 10.42
C LYS A 175 -19.77 -0.70 9.32
N ASN A 176 -20.30 -0.74 8.10
CA ASN A 176 -19.69 -0.06 6.96
C ASN A 176 -19.54 1.44 7.22
N THR A 177 -18.45 2.03 6.71
CA THR A 177 -18.18 3.46 6.83
C THR A 177 -18.52 4.20 5.54
N GLU A 178 -18.90 5.47 5.68
CA GLU A 178 -19.15 6.36 4.56
C GLU A 178 -17.83 6.92 4.00
N GLN A 179 -17.81 7.16 2.69
CA GLN A 179 -16.69 7.78 1.99
C GLN A 179 -16.32 9.14 2.63
N GLY A 180 -15.04 9.32 2.95
CA GLY A 180 -14.48 10.56 3.47
C GLY A 180 -14.92 10.94 4.89
N ALA A 181 -15.74 10.13 5.55
CA ALA A 181 -16.21 10.38 6.91
C ALA A 181 -15.20 9.91 7.96
N THR A 182 -15.22 10.54 9.13
CA THR A 182 -14.37 10.17 10.27
C THR A 182 -15.18 9.47 11.36
N TYR A 183 -14.63 8.44 11.96
CA TYR A 183 -15.27 7.59 12.98
C TYR A 183 -14.41 7.53 14.24
N ILE A 184 -15.05 7.48 15.40
CA ILE A 184 -14.37 7.32 16.69
C ILE A 184 -15.20 6.50 17.69
N GLY A 185 -14.54 5.73 18.54
CA GLY A 185 -15.13 5.10 19.72
C GLY A 185 -15.34 3.59 19.61
N ASN A 186 -15.88 3.00 20.66
CA ASN A 186 -16.21 1.58 20.74
C ASN A 186 -17.62 1.43 21.35
N PRO A 187 -18.66 1.19 20.54
CA PRO A 187 -18.65 1.10 19.08
C PRO A 187 -18.36 2.43 18.38
N ALA A 188 -17.69 2.38 17.22
CA ALA A 188 -17.32 3.57 16.46
C ALA A 188 -18.55 4.30 15.91
N GLN A 189 -18.61 5.61 16.14
CA GLN A 189 -19.66 6.50 15.63
C GLN A 189 -19.06 7.54 14.69
N LYS A 190 -19.84 7.95 13.69
CA LYS A 190 -19.47 9.01 12.74
C LYS A 190 -19.34 10.36 13.46
N MET A 191 -18.29 11.10 13.15
CA MET A 191 -18.02 12.45 13.64
C MET A 191 -18.56 13.51 12.67
N GLU A 192 -19.81 13.93 12.86
CA GLU A 192 -20.51 14.81 11.91
C GLU A 192 -19.82 16.16 11.64
N LYS A 193 -19.08 16.69 12.62
CA LYS A 193 -18.45 18.02 12.53
C LYS A 193 -16.99 17.99 12.07
N LEU A 194 -16.41 16.81 11.83
CA LEU A 194 -14.99 16.66 11.50
C LEU A 194 -14.79 16.32 10.03
N LYS A 195 -14.30 17.30 9.26
CA LYS A 195 -13.95 17.13 7.85
C LYS A 195 -12.44 17.25 7.66
N LEU A 196 -11.78 16.12 7.46
CA LEU A 196 -10.32 16.04 7.28
C LEU A 196 -9.89 16.02 5.81
N TRP A 197 -10.84 15.84 4.89
CA TRP A 197 -10.57 15.84 3.46
C TRP A 197 -11.11 17.08 2.76
N TYR A 198 -10.26 17.66 1.92
CA TYR A 198 -10.64 18.68 0.95
C TYR A 198 -10.03 18.34 -0.41
N LYS A 199 -10.58 18.91 -1.48
CA LYS A 199 -10.08 18.71 -2.84
C LYS A 199 -9.20 19.90 -3.23
N PRO A 200 -7.85 19.80 -3.19
CA PRO A 200 -6.97 20.89 -3.59
C PRO A 200 -7.10 21.18 -5.09
N LYS A 201 -6.93 22.44 -5.49
CA LYS A 201 -6.90 22.82 -6.90
C LYS A 201 -5.62 22.30 -7.55
N LEU A 202 -5.66 22.11 -8.87
CA LEU A 202 -4.50 21.59 -9.62
C LEU A 202 -3.27 22.50 -9.51
N LYS A 203 -3.48 23.82 -9.49
CA LYS A 203 -2.42 24.82 -9.23
C LYS A 203 -1.77 24.60 -7.86
N ASP A 204 -2.56 24.44 -6.81
CA ASP A 204 -2.05 24.19 -5.45
C ASP A 204 -1.24 22.89 -5.39
N LYS A 205 -1.71 21.82 -6.07
CA LYS A 205 -0.96 20.56 -6.19
C LYS A 205 0.38 20.77 -6.89
N PHE A 206 0.41 21.56 -7.97
CA PHE A 206 1.64 21.85 -8.70
C PHE A 206 2.62 22.64 -7.83
N GLU A 207 2.16 23.67 -7.11
CA GLU A 207 2.98 24.46 -6.18
C GLU A 207 3.56 23.59 -5.06
N MET A 208 2.78 22.67 -4.48
CA MET A 208 3.29 21.67 -3.52
C MET A 208 4.43 20.85 -4.13
N MET A 209 4.26 20.36 -5.36
CA MET A 209 5.29 19.56 -6.05
C MET A 209 6.53 20.38 -6.40
N VAL A 210 6.39 21.67 -6.74
CA VAL A 210 7.54 22.57 -6.93
C VAL A 210 8.36 22.67 -5.63
N ASN A 211 7.69 22.91 -4.51
CA ASN A 211 8.35 23.06 -3.22
C ASN A 211 9.05 21.76 -2.79
N TRP A 212 8.37 20.61 -2.91
CA TRP A 212 8.99 19.32 -2.60
C TRP A 212 10.12 18.96 -3.56
N SER A 213 10.05 19.36 -4.82
CA SER A 213 11.15 19.16 -5.77
C SER A 213 12.38 19.99 -5.39
N LYS A 214 12.21 21.23 -4.94
CA LYS A 214 13.30 22.06 -4.39
C LYS A 214 13.90 21.43 -3.13
N GLU A 215 13.08 20.98 -2.19
CA GLU A 215 13.54 20.26 -0.99
C GLU A 215 14.36 19.02 -1.37
N PHE A 216 13.90 18.25 -2.35
CA PHE A 216 14.58 17.05 -2.82
C PHE A 216 15.95 17.37 -3.43
N THR A 217 16.05 18.36 -4.33
CA THR A 217 17.33 18.73 -4.94
C THR A 217 18.31 19.37 -3.96
N ASN A 218 17.82 20.10 -2.95
CA ASN A 218 18.68 20.62 -1.88
C ASN A 218 19.36 19.48 -1.10
N ALA A 219 18.70 18.33 -0.95
CA ALA A 219 19.25 17.14 -0.30
C ALA A 219 20.03 16.21 -1.26
N ASN A 220 19.98 16.45 -2.58
CA ASN A 220 20.57 15.60 -3.61
C ASN A 220 21.23 16.49 -4.68
N ALA A 221 22.46 16.94 -4.39
CA ALA A 221 23.22 17.85 -5.25
C ALA A 221 23.52 17.31 -6.66
N ASP A 222 23.36 16.00 -6.87
CA ASP A 222 23.48 15.34 -8.16
C ASP A 222 22.25 15.46 -9.06
N VAL A 223 21.20 16.15 -8.59
CA VAL A 223 19.93 16.32 -9.31
C VAL A 223 19.68 17.79 -9.64
N GLU A 224 19.50 18.09 -10.92
CA GLU A 224 19.12 19.41 -11.42
C GLU A 224 17.59 19.57 -11.42
N LEU A 225 17.09 20.72 -10.96
CA LEU A 225 15.67 21.10 -11.02
C LEU A 225 15.45 22.20 -12.06
N ILE A 226 14.50 21.96 -12.97
CA ILE A 226 14.01 22.93 -13.94
C ILE A 226 12.50 23.06 -13.76
N VAL A 227 12.00 24.30 -13.67
CA VAL A 227 10.56 24.60 -13.60
C VAL A 227 10.19 25.48 -14.78
N ASN A 228 9.43 24.93 -15.73
CA ASN A 228 9.09 25.57 -16.99
C ASN A 228 7.58 25.61 -17.16
N GLY A 229 6.96 26.76 -16.82
CA GLY A 229 5.51 26.91 -16.88
C GLY A 229 4.79 25.85 -16.04
N ASP A 230 4.15 24.91 -16.73
CA ASP A 230 3.31 23.86 -16.15
C ASP A 230 4.03 22.51 -15.94
N GLN A 231 5.36 22.48 -16.08
CA GLN A 231 6.17 21.28 -15.88
C GLN A 231 7.29 21.49 -14.87
N ILE A 232 7.53 20.45 -14.06
CA ILE A 232 8.71 20.32 -13.21
C ILE A 232 9.55 19.18 -13.77
N ILE A 233 10.83 19.44 -14.01
CA ILE A 233 11.75 18.45 -14.54
C ILE A 233 12.90 18.28 -13.54
N LEU A 234 13.12 17.05 -13.11
CA LEU A 234 14.31 16.65 -12.36
C LEU A 234 15.21 15.84 -13.29
N LYS A 235 16.47 16.24 -13.42
CA LYS A 235 17.47 15.49 -14.20
C LYS A 235 18.50 14.91 -13.26
N GLY A 236 18.70 13.60 -13.35
CA GLY A 236 19.70 12.87 -12.59
C GLY A 236 20.85 12.41 -13.49
N GLN A 237 21.66 11.53 -12.93
CA GLN A 237 22.75 10.86 -13.65
C GLN A 237 22.21 9.91 -14.74
N SER A 238 23.08 9.47 -15.65
CA SER A 238 22.77 8.45 -16.67
C SER A 238 21.54 8.77 -17.55
N ASN A 239 21.30 10.07 -17.81
CA ASN A 239 20.14 10.56 -18.55
C ASN A 239 18.78 10.19 -17.94
N GLU A 240 18.74 9.86 -16.63
CA GLU A 240 17.49 9.66 -15.91
C GLU A 240 16.76 11.00 -15.75
N GLN A 241 15.45 11.01 -16.01
CA GLN A 241 14.63 12.20 -15.88
C GLN A 241 13.29 11.88 -15.22
N ILE A 242 12.83 12.80 -14.39
CA ILE A 242 11.45 12.84 -13.91
C ILE A 242 10.80 14.08 -14.45
N ILE A 243 9.63 13.92 -15.06
CA ILE A 243 8.76 15.01 -15.48
C ILE A 243 7.49 14.94 -14.63
N ILE A 244 7.11 16.05 -14.01
CA ILE A 244 5.88 16.19 -13.23
C ILE A 244 5.02 17.23 -13.94
N GLY A 245 3.82 16.83 -14.35
CA GLY A 245 2.98 17.67 -15.18
C GLY A 245 1.49 17.50 -14.90
N ASN A 246 0.72 18.40 -15.51
CA ASN A 246 -0.73 18.49 -15.43
C ASN A 246 -1.41 18.04 -16.74
N GLN A 247 -0.65 17.55 -17.72
CA GLN A 247 -1.19 17.14 -19.02
C GLN A 247 -1.90 15.79 -18.90
N GLU A 248 -3.03 15.61 -19.58
CA GLU A 248 -3.81 14.36 -19.58
C GLU A 248 -2.98 13.17 -20.08
N HIS A 249 -2.15 13.40 -21.09
CA HIS A 249 -1.23 12.42 -21.63
C HIS A 249 0.22 12.77 -21.30
N SER A 250 1.05 11.74 -21.13
CA SER A 250 2.49 11.94 -20.96
C SER A 250 3.09 12.54 -22.23
N PRO A 251 4.13 13.40 -22.11
CA PRO A 251 4.94 13.78 -23.26
C PRO A 251 5.64 12.54 -23.84
N ALA A 252 6.34 12.69 -24.98
CA ALA A 252 7.17 11.61 -25.51
C ALA A 252 8.25 11.23 -24.47
N LEU A 253 8.18 10.01 -23.94
CA LEU A 253 9.06 9.52 -22.88
C LEU A 253 10.15 8.62 -23.46
N THR A 254 11.37 8.76 -22.93
CA THR A 254 12.43 7.76 -23.14
C THR A 254 12.28 6.60 -22.13
N PRO A 255 12.97 5.47 -22.31
CA PRO A 255 13.01 4.39 -21.31
C PRO A 255 13.54 4.82 -19.94
N THR A 256 14.25 5.95 -19.82
CA THR A 256 14.78 6.49 -18.56
C THR A 256 13.99 7.71 -18.06
N THR A 257 12.89 8.05 -18.72
CA THR A 257 12.02 9.17 -18.32
C THR A 257 10.75 8.65 -17.62
N THR A 258 10.56 9.09 -16.38
CA THR A 258 9.38 8.86 -15.57
C THR A 258 8.46 10.08 -15.63
N TYR A 259 7.17 9.89 -15.90
CA TYR A 259 6.19 10.97 -15.87
C TYR A 259 5.23 10.80 -14.71
N PHE A 260 5.12 11.80 -13.83
CA PHE A 260 4.10 11.89 -12.78
C PHE A 260 2.97 12.81 -13.23
N ASN A 261 1.76 12.26 -13.36
CA ASN A 261 0.58 13.00 -13.77
C ASN A 261 -0.24 13.47 -12.55
N LEU A 262 -0.30 14.78 -12.33
CA LEU A 262 -1.01 15.39 -11.19
C LEU A 262 -2.54 15.32 -11.29
N VAL A 263 -3.07 15.13 -12.50
CA VAL A 263 -4.51 15.02 -12.77
C VAL A 263 -4.99 13.62 -12.41
N THR A 264 -4.39 12.59 -13.03
CA THR A 264 -4.80 11.19 -12.87
C THR A 264 -4.24 10.55 -11.60
N LYS A 265 -3.24 11.18 -10.96
CA LYS A 265 -2.49 10.59 -9.84
C LYS A 265 -1.82 9.26 -10.21
N THR A 266 -1.39 9.13 -11.47
CA THR A 266 -0.60 7.99 -11.95
C THR A 266 0.80 8.40 -12.36
N TYR A 267 1.69 7.41 -12.53
CA TYR A 267 3.02 7.64 -13.07
C TYR A 267 3.49 6.52 -14.00
N THR A 268 4.32 6.88 -14.99
CA THR A 268 4.94 5.91 -15.90
C THR A 268 6.16 5.30 -15.21
N LYS A 269 6.02 4.05 -14.79
CA LYS A 269 7.03 3.33 -14.01
C LYS A 269 8.24 2.95 -14.88
N ARG A 270 9.43 3.37 -14.45
CA ARG A 270 10.73 3.05 -15.07
C ARG A 270 11.71 2.39 -14.12
N LEU A 271 11.46 2.47 -12.80
CA LEU A 271 12.35 1.93 -11.77
C LEU A 271 13.79 2.45 -11.87
N THR A 272 14.00 3.65 -12.39
CA THR A 272 15.32 4.32 -12.41
C THR A 272 15.75 4.70 -10.99
N SER A 273 17.04 4.97 -10.78
CA SER A 273 17.54 5.36 -9.46
C SER A 273 16.88 6.67 -8.99
N LEU A 274 16.80 7.66 -9.87
CA LEU A 274 16.16 8.94 -9.65
C LEU A 274 14.66 8.77 -9.33
N GLU A 275 13.93 7.97 -10.09
CA GLU A 275 12.52 7.65 -9.81
C GLU A 275 12.35 7.11 -8.39
N ARG A 276 13.10 6.06 -8.03
CA ARG A 276 12.95 5.43 -6.72
C ARG A 276 13.33 6.38 -5.59
N ARG A 277 14.40 7.18 -5.73
CA ARG A 277 14.81 8.17 -4.71
C ARG A 277 13.76 9.27 -4.53
N PHE A 278 13.30 9.88 -5.62
CA PHE A 278 12.32 10.95 -5.57
C PHE A 278 10.97 10.44 -5.07
N TYR A 279 10.51 9.30 -5.59
CA TYR A 279 9.24 8.73 -5.20
C TYR A 279 9.23 8.33 -3.72
N LYS A 280 10.30 7.70 -3.22
CA LYS A 280 10.48 7.43 -1.78
C LYS A 280 10.43 8.70 -0.93
N PHE A 281 10.98 9.81 -1.42
CA PHE A 281 10.97 11.09 -0.72
C PHE A 281 9.55 11.69 -0.58
N ILE A 282 8.70 11.56 -1.61
CA ILE A 282 7.31 12.08 -1.57
C ILE A 282 6.28 11.07 -1.05
N TYR A 283 6.59 9.78 -1.09
CA TYR A 283 5.67 8.65 -0.88
C TYR A 283 4.80 8.74 0.38
N ASN A 284 5.32 9.30 1.47
CA ASN A 284 4.65 9.22 2.77
C ASN A 284 3.38 10.07 2.85
N ASN A 285 3.47 11.28 3.39
CA ASN A 285 2.34 12.20 3.56
C ASN A 285 2.30 13.31 2.50
N LYS A 286 3.30 13.38 1.60
CA LYS A 286 3.37 14.40 0.55
C LYS A 286 2.52 13.99 -0.65
N ALA A 287 2.89 12.92 -1.35
CA ALA A 287 2.14 12.42 -2.50
C ALA A 287 2.38 10.94 -2.80
N ARG A 288 1.30 10.23 -3.15
CA ARG A 288 1.31 8.89 -3.71
C ARG A 288 0.74 8.91 -5.13
N PHE A 289 1.32 8.14 -6.04
CA PHE A 289 0.88 7.96 -7.42
C PHE A 289 0.76 6.46 -7.72
N LEU A 290 -0.16 6.07 -8.59
CA LEU A 290 -0.31 4.67 -8.99
C LEU A 290 0.52 4.41 -10.25
N PRO A 291 1.22 3.27 -10.34
CA PRO A 291 1.89 2.90 -11.59
C PRO A 291 0.82 2.79 -12.69
N GLN A 292 1.09 3.37 -13.86
CA GLN A 292 0.27 3.12 -15.04
C GLN A 292 0.34 1.62 -15.34
N ILE A 293 -0.82 0.99 -15.50
CA ILE A 293 -0.87 -0.36 -16.04
C ILE A 293 -0.55 -0.20 -17.52
N ASP A 294 0.61 -0.69 -17.96
CA ASP A 294 0.89 -0.81 -19.38
C ASP A 294 -0.26 -1.63 -19.97
N SER A 295 -1.07 -1.02 -20.84
CA SER A 295 -2.05 -1.75 -21.63
C SER A 295 -1.27 -2.73 -22.50
N LYS A 296 -1.17 -3.98 -22.03
CA LYS A 296 -0.73 -5.09 -22.86
C LYS A 296 -1.73 -5.34 -23.97
#